data_AF-A0A7C1ZK33-F1
#
_entry.id   AF-A0A7C1ZK33-F1
#
_cell.length_a   1.000
_cell.length_b   1.000
_cell.length_c   1.000
_cell.angle_alpha   90.00
_cell.angle_beta   90.00
_cell.angle_gamma   90.00
#
_symmetry.space_group_name_H-M   'P 1'
#
loop_
_entity.id
_entity.type
_entity.pdbx_description
1 polymer ?
#
loop_
_entity_poly.entity_id
_entity_poly.type
_entity_poly.pdbx_seq_one_letter_code
_entity_poly.pdbx_strand_id
1 'polypeptide(L)'
;MHIGVTPSKKCSKNLIRVPKKIRENLGLDCGDWLVFETAEGKSSFRVEKAFLSDIEQFGDEKSFVSEGSLILKESGEVYIKHHNLTIGCDPEFFLVNKKTRNVLNAEVFFKREDQVGSDGPLGELRPDYSDTPQGLVTNLSNLILSLNSFLPKDVCPLALSYNKGLCSGFHVHLGFPIEILSFAADDTHKFINNIVYTLDYLVGIPTLFIDLDDRRRFSKEYGNPGDYRLNMRTLEYRTPGGYHLASPSLTQELLSLSFSVVSSIIKTSEELTRNWTNMKPVLDFSSFRERYNLPDKKSIRSIFYSDRNEISKEREKAINVLEAIKTINGEPLRYSPEQTQNPEILENWLNAKTHCLRYHEKES
;
A
#
# COMPACT_ATOMS: atom_id res chain seq x y z
N MET A 1 2.72 7.11 25.29
CA MET A 1 3.19 8.41 25.83
C MET A 1 1.94 9.24 26.14
N HIS A 2 1.86 9.96 27.25
CA HIS A 2 0.63 10.70 27.58
C HIS A 2 0.77 12.16 27.14
N ILE A 3 -0.13 12.62 26.27
CA ILE A 3 -0.33 14.05 26.03
C ILE A 3 -1.62 14.43 26.75
N GLY A 4 -1.53 15.25 27.79
CA GLY A 4 -2.73 15.85 28.38
C GLY A 4 -3.37 16.78 27.36
N VAL A 5 -4.65 16.60 27.06
CA VAL A 5 -5.38 17.46 26.11
C VAL A 5 -6.39 18.31 26.87
N THR A 6 -6.44 19.62 26.59
CA THR A 6 -7.37 20.58 27.22
C THR A 6 -8.22 21.27 26.15
N PRO A 7 -9.54 21.43 26.38
CA PRO A 7 -10.39 22.26 25.54
C PRO A 7 -9.89 23.68 25.43
N SER A 8 -9.91 24.24 24.22
CA SER A 8 -9.76 25.68 24.02
C SER A 8 -10.75 26.21 22.99
N LYS A 9 -11.43 27.29 23.36
CA LYS A 9 -12.42 27.99 22.52
C LYS A 9 -11.81 28.60 21.24
N LYS A 10 -10.47 28.69 21.16
CA LYS A 10 -9.75 29.35 20.06
C LYS A 10 -9.19 28.38 19.02
N CYS A 11 -9.48 27.09 19.11
CA CYS A 11 -8.93 26.11 18.17
C CYS A 11 -9.95 25.81 17.06
N SER A 12 -9.50 25.74 15.81
CA SER A 12 -10.35 25.28 14.70
C SER A 12 -10.50 23.75 14.72
N LYS A 13 -11.50 23.24 13.99
CA LYS A 13 -11.72 21.80 13.81
C LYS A 13 -10.47 21.15 13.20
N ASN A 14 -10.09 19.98 13.72
CA ASN A 14 -8.94 19.18 13.27
C ASN A 14 -7.55 19.81 13.51
N LEU A 15 -7.42 20.82 14.39
CA LEU A 15 -6.12 21.29 14.86
C LEU A 15 -5.89 20.91 16.32
N ILE A 16 -4.66 20.54 16.63
CA ILE A 16 -4.15 20.43 18.00
C ILE A 16 -2.97 21.37 18.17
N ARG A 17 -3.08 22.29 19.11
CA ARG A 17 -2.01 23.23 19.41
C ARG A 17 -1.15 22.65 20.53
N VAL A 18 0.12 22.42 20.24
CA VAL A 18 1.04 21.69 21.11
C VAL A 18 2.13 22.66 21.60
N PRO A 19 2.32 22.84 22.92
CA PRO A 19 3.42 23.62 23.48
C PRO A 19 4.78 23.20 22.94
N LYS A 20 5.71 24.16 22.87
CA LYS A 20 7.07 23.91 22.35
C LYS A 20 7.77 22.79 23.11
N LYS A 21 7.69 22.78 24.45
CA LYS A 21 8.28 21.74 25.32
C LYS A 21 7.76 20.34 24.99
N ILE A 22 6.44 20.19 24.82
CA ILE A 22 5.82 18.92 24.42
C ILE A 22 6.26 18.53 23.00
N ARG A 23 6.28 19.47 22.06
CA ARG A 23 6.75 19.22 20.69
C ARG A 23 8.19 18.71 20.66
N GLU A 24 9.10 19.37 21.39
CA GLU A 24 10.51 18.96 21.49
C GLU A 24 10.66 17.58 22.14
N ASN A 25 9.91 17.31 23.22
CA ASN A 25 9.94 16.00 23.90
C ASN A 25 9.41 14.85 23.05
N LEU A 26 8.50 15.15 22.12
CA LEU A 26 7.83 14.17 21.28
C LEU A 26 8.42 14.09 19.87
N GLY A 27 9.40 14.94 19.53
CA GLY A 27 9.91 15.05 18.17
C GLY A 27 8.85 15.51 17.16
N LEU A 28 7.93 16.40 17.57
CA LEU A 28 6.86 16.92 16.71
C LEU A 28 7.21 18.32 16.17
N ASP A 29 6.95 18.53 14.89
CA ASP A 29 6.95 19.83 14.24
C ASP A 29 5.53 20.37 13.99
N CYS A 30 5.43 21.67 13.72
CA CYS A 30 4.15 22.25 13.30
C CYS A 30 3.85 21.81 11.87
N GLY A 31 2.66 21.28 11.63
CA GLY A 31 2.27 20.65 10.38
C GLY A 31 2.11 19.13 10.48
N ASP A 32 2.74 18.50 11.47
CA ASP A 32 2.61 17.06 11.74
C ASP A 32 1.16 16.69 12.07
N TRP A 33 0.83 15.41 12.00
CA TRP A 33 -0.50 14.93 12.34
C TRP A 33 -0.46 13.94 13.49
N LEU A 34 -1.34 14.17 14.47
CA LEU A 34 -1.59 13.27 15.57
C LEU A 34 -2.93 12.57 15.36
N VAL A 35 -2.95 11.25 15.45
CA VAL A 35 -4.18 10.45 15.40
C VAL A 35 -4.57 10.04 16.81
N PHE A 36 -5.82 10.28 17.15
CA PHE A 36 -6.41 9.95 18.43
C PHE A 36 -7.54 8.96 18.22
N GLU A 37 -7.66 8.01 19.14
CA GLU A 37 -8.86 7.18 19.24
C GLU A 37 -9.89 7.91 20.11
N THR A 38 -11.04 8.20 19.52
CA THR A 38 -12.18 8.87 20.15
C THR A 38 -13.29 7.86 20.41
N ALA A 39 -14.32 8.24 21.17
CA ALA A 39 -15.49 7.37 21.34
C ALA A 39 -16.22 7.10 20.01
N GLU A 40 -16.02 7.94 18.99
CA GLU A 40 -16.60 7.82 17.65
C GLU A 40 -15.65 7.17 16.63
N GLY A 41 -14.48 6.70 17.08
CA GLY A 41 -13.45 6.10 16.22
C GLY A 41 -12.18 6.96 16.09
N LYS A 42 -11.37 6.75 15.05
CA LYS A 42 -10.09 7.46 14.89
C LYS A 42 -10.31 8.87 14.34
N SER A 43 -9.72 9.87 14.97
CA SER A 43 -9.69 11.28 14.53
C SER A 43 -8.25 11.75 14.36
N SER A 44 -7.97 12.57 13.34
CA SER A 44 -6.63 13.12 13.10
C SER A 44 -6.58 14.63 13.24
N PHE A 45 -5.55 15.15 13.90
CA PHE A 45 -5.36 16.57 14.18
C PHE A 45 -4.00 17.04 13.70
N ARG A 46 -3.96 18.17 12.99
CA ARG A 46 -2.70 18.81 12.61
C ARG A 46 -2.10 19.58 13.79
N VAL A 47 -0.81 19.39 14.03
CA VAL A 47 -0.03 20.02 15.08
C VAL A 47 0.23 21.48 14.74
N GLU A 48 -0.07 22.36 15.67
CA GLU A 48 0.15 23.80 15.58
C GLU A 48 0.85 24.35 16.82
N LYS A 49 1.35 25.58 16.75
CA LYS A 49 1.91 26.24 17.94
C LYS A 49 0.80 26.55 18.95
N ALA A 50 0.99 26.14 20.19
CA ALA A 50 0.20 26.66 21.31
C ALA A 50 0.34 28.18 21.39
N PHE A 51 -0.78 28.88 21.62
CA PHE A 51 -0.71 30.31 21.90
C PHE A 51 -0.16 30.52 23.30
N LEU A 52 0.54 31.64 23.49
CA LEU A 52 1.04 32.06 24.80
C LEU A 52 -0.10 32.10 25.83
N SER A 53 -1.28 32.59 25.44
CA SER A 53 -2.44 32.67 26.34
C SER A 53 -2.91 31.30 26.85
N ASP A 54 -2.83 30.24 26.04
CA ASP A 54 -3.23 28.90 26.52
C ASP A 54 -2.16 28.32 27.45
N ILE A 55 -0.87 28.59 27.16
CA ILE A 55 0.25 28.17 28.02
C ILE A 55 0.19 28.90 29.37
N GLU A 56 -0.07 30.20 29.38
CA GLU A 56 -0.22 31.00 30.61
C GLU A 56 -1.40 30.51 31.46
N GLN A 57 -2.50 30.12 30.82
CA GLN A 57 -3.71 29.69 31.51
C GLN A 57 -3.65 28.25 32.03
N PHE A 58 -3.05 27.33 31.26
CA PHE A 58 -3.15 25.89 31.50
C PHE A 58 -1.80 25.16 31.69
N GLY A 59 -0.69 25.88 31.57
CA GLY A 59 0.66 25.35 31.60
C GLY A 59 1.16 24.85 30.23
N ASP A 60 2.46 24.59 30.14
CA ASP A 60 3.12 24.07 28.94
C ASP A 60 3.17 22.54 28.87
N GLU A 61 2.47 21.85 29.78
CA GLU A 61 2.42 20.39 29.87
C GLU A 61 1.14 19.77 29.26
N LYS A 62 0.28 20.61 28.67
CA LYS A 62 -0.95 20.18 27.99
C LYS A 62 -1.05 20.73 26.57
N SER A 63 -1.59 19.93 25.67
CA SER A 63 -1.96 20.31 24.31
C SER A 63 -3.42 20.77 24.24
N PHE A 64 -3.79 21.52 23.20
CA PHE A 64 -5.08 22.19 23.13
C PHE A 64 -5.84 21.84 21.85
N VAL A 65 -7.09 21.38 21.98
CA VAL A 65 -7.98 21.07 20.84
C VAL A 65 -9.26 21.90 20.93
N SER A 66 -10.05 21.94 19.84
CA SER A 66 -11.32 22.65 19.85
C SER A 66 -12.33 21.96 20.77
N GLU A 67 -13.17 22.75 21.44
CA GLU A 67 -14.19 22.25 22.38
C GLU A 67 -15.14 21.24 21.71
N GLY A 68 -15.42 21.40 20.42
CA GLY A 68 -16.22 20.46 19.62
C GLY A 68 -15.47 19.19 19.16
N SER A 69 -14.16 19.11 19.41
CA SER A 69 -13.34 17.93 19.10
C SER A 69 -13.11 17.02 20.31
N LEU A 70 -13.68 17.37 21.46
CA LEU A 70 -13.54 16.67 22.74
C LEU A 70 -14.51 15.50 22.91
N ILE A 71 -14.53 14.62 21.90
CA ILE A 71 -15.06 13.25 22.07
C ILE A 71 -13.88 12.31 22.36
N LEU A 72 -12.79 12.85 22.90
CA LEU A 72 -11.68 12.11 23.47
C LEU A 72 -12.16 11.63 24.85
N LYS A 73 -12.26 10.30 25.05
CA LYS A 73 -12.59 9.74 26.36
C LYS A 73 -11.69 10.37 27.42
N GLU A 74 -12.30 10.82 28.53
CA GLU A 74 -11.60 11.31 29.70
C GLU A 74 -10.42 10.37 30.01
N SER A 75 -9.20 10.92 30.02
CA SER A 75 -7.90 10.22 30.19
C SER A 75 -7.40 9.31 29.05
N GLY A 76 -7.74 9.61 27.80
CA GLY A 76 -7.23 8.89 26.63
C GLY A 76 -5.70 8.95 26.49
N GLU A 77 -5.04 7.80 26.54
CA GLU A 77 -3.66 7.62 26.10
C GLU A 77 -3.50 8.09 24.66
N VAL A 78 -2.52 8.96 24.42
CA VAL A 78 -2.25 9.49 23.08
C VAL A 78 -1.10 8.70 22.48
N TYR A 79 -1.44 7.74 21.64
CA TYR A 79 -0.46 7.03 20.84
C TYR A 79 -0.09 7.91 19.65
N ILE A 80 1.01 8.67 19.78
CA ILE A 80 1.71 9.24 18.64
C ILE A 80 2.31 8.06 17.88
N LYS A 81 1.54 7.51 16.94
CA LYS A 81 2.13 6.64 15.95
C LYS A 81 2.77 7.59 14.94
N HIS A 82 4.10 7.71 14.96
CA HIS A 82 4.79 8.04 13.72
C HIS A 82 4.20 7.09 12.69
N HIS A 83 3.55 7.66 11.66
CA HIS A 83 2.90 6.85 10.65
C HIS A 83 4.02 6.21 9.83
N ASN A 84 4.53 5.09 10.34
CA ASN A 84 5.35 4.16 9.58
C ASN A 84 4.58 3.81 8.31
N LEU A 85 5.32 3.53 7.24
CA LEU A 85 4.76 3.01 6.00
C LEU A 85 3.75 1.90 6.33
N THR A 86 2.54 2.02 5.81
CA THR A 86 1.51 0.98 5.90
C THR A 86 1.26 0.40 4.52
N ILE A 87 0.76 -0.82 4.49
CA ILE A 87 0.44 -1.54 3.26
C ILE A 87 -0.98 -2.07 3.30
N GLY A 88 -1.70 -1.87 2.20
CA GLY A 88 -2.99 -2.47 1.88
C GLY A 88 -2.97 -3.04 0.47
N CYS A 89 -4.05 -3.69 0.08
CA CYS A 89 -4.28 -4.12 -1.28
C CYS A 89 -5.78 -4.27 -1.57
N ASP A 90 -6.12 -4.32 -2.85
CA ASP A 90 -7.46 -4.56 -3.38
C ASP A 90 -7.39 -5.51 -4.59
N PRO A 91 -6.92 -6.75 -4.43
CA PRO A 91 -6.78 -7.66 -5.56
C PRO A 91 -8.13 -8.07 -6.15
N GLU A 92 -8.18 -8.06 -7.47
CA GLU A 92 -9.35 -8.41 -8.26
C GLU A 92 -9.31 -9.88 -8.70
N PHE A 93 -10.48 -10.46 -8.94
CA PHE A 93 -10.63 -11.84 -9.41
C PHE A 93 -11.86 -12.02 -10.30
N PHE A 94 -11.82 -13.03 -11.16
CA PHE A 94 -12.96 -13.42 -11.97
C PHE A 94 -13.87 -14.39 -11.21
N LEU A 95 -15.18 -14.27 -11.39
CA LEU A 95 -16.11 -15.35 -11.08
C LEU A 95 -16.39 -16.16 -12.33
N VAL A 96 -16.28 -17.49 -12.25
CA VAL A 96 -16.60 -18.40 -13.35
C VAL A 96 -17.60 -19.46 -12.94
N ASN A 97 -18.55 -19.77 -13.82
CA ASN A 97 -19.38 -20.95 -13.63
C ASN A 97 -18.54 -22.21 -13.89
N LYS A 98 -18.51 -23.13 -12.93
CA LYS A 98 -17.69 -24.35 -12.98
C LYS A 98 -18.05 -25.27 -14.14
N LYS A 99 -19.33 -25.29 -14.58
CA LYS A 99 -19.81 -26.15 -15.66
C LYS A 99 -19.60 -25.51 -17.03
N THR A 100 -20.03 -24.26 -17.20
CA THR A 100 -20.03 -23.60 -18.52
C THR A 100 -18.72 -22.86 -18.82
N ARG A 101 -17.88 -22.62 -17.80
CA ARG A 101 -16.66 -21.80 -17.89
C ARG A 101 -16.94 -20.36 -18.33
N ASN A 102 -18.18 -19.89 -18.23
CA ASN A 102 -18.51 -18.50 -18.51
C ASN A 102 -18.11 -17.61 -17.34
N VAL A 103 -17.56 -16.44 -17.66
CA VAL A 103 -17.31 -15.38 -16.69
C VAL A 103 -18.66 -14.82 -16.26
N LEU A 104 -18.83 -14.63 -14.96
CA LEU A 104 -20.03 -14.11 -14.34
C LEU A 104 -19.75 -12.69 -13.85
N ASN A 105 -20.77 -11.83 -13.88
CA ASN A 105 -20.65 -10.48 -13.31
C ASN A 105 -20.68 -10.56 -11.78
N ALA A 106 -19.60 -10.10 -11.13
CA ALA A 106 -19.46 -10.08 -9.69
C ALA A 106 -20.47 -9.18 -8.95
N GLU A 107 -21.00 -8.12 -9.57
CA GLU A 107 -22.03 -7.24 -8.98
C GLU A 107 -23.33 -7.97 -8.65
N VAL A 108 -23.56 -9.15 -9.23
CA VAL A 108 -24.71 -9.99 -8.91
C VAL A 108 -24.55 -10.65 -7.53
N PHE A 109 -23.30 -10.84 -7.07
CA PHE A 109 -22.98 -11.57 -5.85
C PHE A 109 -22.51 -10.66 -4.73
N PHE A 110 -21.86 -9.54 -5.06
CA PHE A 110 -21.20 -8.67 -4.10
C PHE A 110 -21.64 -7.21 -4.24
N LYS A 111 -21.66 -6.49 -3.12
CA LYS A 111 -21.83 -5.03 -3.14
C LYS A 111 -20.49 -4.37 -3.41
N ARG A 112 -20.53 -3.24 -4.11
CA ARG A 112 -19.32 -2.52 -4.51
C ARG A 112 -18.35 -2.26 -3.34
N GLU A 113 -18.81 -1.70 -2.24
CA GLU A 113 -17.95 -1.17 -1.15
C GLU A 113 -17.64 -2.17 -0.01
N ASP A 114 -18.12 -3.41 -0.09
CA ASP A 114 -17.88 -4.41 0.97
C ASP A 114 -16.43 -4.94 0.93
N GLN A 115 -15.94 -5.56 2.02
CA GLN A 115 -14.60 -6.17 2.03
C GLN A 115 -14.47 -7.27 0.98
N VAL A 116 -15.50 -8.12 0.82
CA VAL A 116 -15.69 -8.95 -0.38
C VAL A 116 -16.66 -8.21 -1.29
N GLY A 117 -16.13 -7.46 -2.24
CA GLY A 117 -16.91 -6.56 -3.08
C GLY A 117 -16.78 -6.83 -4.56
N SER A 118 -17.15 -5.84 -5.35
CA SER A 118 -16.98 -5.82 -6.80
C SER A 118 -16.38 -4.50 -7.29
N ASP A 119 -15.63 -4.56 -8.39
CA ASP A 119 -15.34 -3.41 -9.25
C ASP A 119 -15.81 -3.72 -10.67
N GLY A 120 -17.01 -3.22 -10.99
CA GLY A 120 -17.73 -3.62 -12.19
C GLY A 120 -17.85 -5.16 -12.28
N PRO A 121 -17.53 -5.80 -13.41
CA PRO A 121 -17.74 -7.22 -13.58
C PRO A 121 -16.82 -8.12 -12.73
N LEU A 122 -15.81 -7.56 -12.06
CA LEU A 122 -14.80 -8.30 -11.29
C LEU A 122 -15.14 -8.32 -9.80
N GLY A 123 -14.79 -9.41 -9.12
CA GLY A 123 -14.77 -9.43 -7.66
C GLY A 123 -13.52 -8.74 -7.16
N GLU A 124 -13.59 -8.07 -6.01
CA GLU A 124 -12.46 -7.38 -5.39
C GLU A 124 -12.40 -7.72 -3.90
N LEU A 125 -11.21 -7.99 -3.38
CA LEU A 125 -10.98 -8.28 -1.96
C LEU A 125 -10.31 -7.07 -1.31
N ARG A 126 -10.88 -6.50 -0.26
CA ARG A 126 -10.35 -5.32 0.45
C ARG A 126 -10.03 -5.66 1.91
N PRO A 127 -8.93 -6.40 2.17
CA PRO A 127 -8.51 -6.71 3.52
C PRO A 127 -8.16 -5.43 4.30
N ASP A 128 -8.24 -5.51 5.63
CA ASP A 128 -7.69 -4.45 6.48
C ASP A 128 -6.19 -4.28 6.21
N TYR A 129 -5.73 -3.04 6.22
CA TYR A 129 -4.32 -2.71 6.04
C TYR A 129 -3.44 -3.27 7.19
N SER A 130 -2.13 -3.28 6.97
CA SER A 130 -1.14 -3.74 7.94
C SER A 130 0.08 -2.82 7.94
N ASP A 131 0.90 -2.89 8.99
CA ASP A 131 2.25 -2.31 9.02
C ASP A 131 3.32 -3.28 8.51
N THR A 132 2.93 -4.51 8.19
CA THR A 132 3.82 -5.52 7.60
C THR A 132 3.13 -6.27 6.45
N PRO A 133 3.87 -6.68 5.40
CA PRO A 133 3.34 -7.52 4.33
C PRO A 133 2.70 -8.82 4.84
N GLN A 134 3.33 -9.47 5.83
CA GLN A 134 2.82 -10.72 6.41
C GLN A 134 1.46 -10.54 7.10
N GLY A 135 1.29 -9.46 7.87
CA GLY A 135 0.00 -9.15 8.47
C GLY A 135 -1.10 -8.92 7.42
N LEU A 136 -0.76 -8.25 6.30
CA LEU A 136 -1.70 -8.06 5.20
C LEU A 136 -2.09 -9.37 4.52
N VAL A 137 -1.14 -10.29 4.33
CA VAL A 137 -1.43 -11.64 3.79
C VAL A 137 -2.35 -12.42 4.73
N THR A 138 -2.16 -12.32 6.04
CA THR A 138 -3.08 -12.92 7.02
C THR A 138 -4.49 -12.34 6.90
N ASN A 139 -4.62 -11.01 6.82
CA ASN A 139 -5.91 -10.33 6.65
C ASN A 139 -6.61 -10.76 5.35
N LEU A 140 -5.86 -10.83 4.25
CA LEU A 140 -6.37 -11.31 2.96
C LEU A 140 -6.78 -12.78 3.00
N SER A 141 -6.01 -13.64 3.67
CA SER A 141 -6.33 -15.07 3.82
C SER A 141 -7.66 -15.27 4.54
N ASN A 142 -7.90 -14.51 5.62
CA ASN A 142 -9.16 -14.55 6.36
C ASN A 142 -10.35 -14.14 5.48
N LEU A 143 -10.14 -13.16 4.61
CA LEU A 143 -11.17 -12.70 3.67
C LEU A 143 -11.45 -13.70 2.55
N ILE A 144 -10.41 -14.40 2.06
CA ILE A 144 -10.58 -15.50 1.09
C ILE A 144 -11.36 -16.67 1.70
N LEU A 145 -11.16 -16.97 3.00
CA LEU A 145 -11.95 -18.00 3.68
C LEU A 145 -13.45 -17.62 3.71
N SER A 146 -13.77 -16.35 3.96
CA SER A 146 -15.16 -15.89 4.01
C SER A 146 -15.81 -15.83 2.62
N LEU A 147 -15.05 -15.55 1.54
CA LEU A 147 -15.52 -15.52 0.16
C LEU A 147 -16.36 -16.76 -0.23
N ASN A 148 -15.95 -17.95 0.22
CA ASN A 148 -16.67 -19.19 -0.09
C ASN A 148 -18.09 -19.24 0.46
N SER A 149 -18.39 -18.50 1.53
CA SER A 149 -19.74 -18.43 2.10
C SER A 149 -20.71 -17.60 1.26
N PHE A 150 -20.20 -16.71 0.41
CA PHE A 150 -21.00 -15.85 -0.45
C PHE A 150 -21.32 -16.47 -1.81
N LEU A 151 -20.56 -17.49 -2.23
CA LEU A 151 -20.63 -18.03 -3.57
C LEU A 151 -21.47 -19.31 -3.66
N PRO A 152 -22.35 -19.43 -4.67
CA PRO A 152 -23.01 -20.69 -4.98
C PRO A 152 -22.00 -21.80 -5.29
N LYS A 153 -22.39 -23.06 -5.05
CA LYS A 153 -21.51 -24.24 -5.23
C LYS A 153 -20.93 -24.37 -6.64
N ASP A 154 -21.64 -23.89 -7.67
CA ASP A 154 -21.25 -23.95 -9.06
C ASP A 154 -20.51 -22.70 -9.56
N VAL A 155 -20.23 -21.74 -8.67
CA VAL A 155 -19.42 -20.54 -8.96
C VAL A 155 -18.03 -20.70 -8.33
N CYS A 156 -17.02 -20.15 -9.01
CA CYS A 156 -15.62 -20.28 -8.63
C CYS A 156 -14.88 -18.96 -8.80
N PRO A 157 -14.16 -18.45 -7.78
CA PRO A 157 -13.24 -17.34 -7.96
C PRO A 157 -11.98 -17.80 -8.70
N LEU A 158 -11.43 -16.94 -9.55
CA LEU A 158 -10.29 -17.24 -10.40
C LEU A 158 -9.35 -16.04 -10.48
N ALA A 159 -8.16 -16.19 -9.90
CA ALA A 159 -7.08 -15.20 -9.96
C ALA A 159 -6.31 -15.33 -11.28
N LEU A 160 -6.64 -14.47 -12.24
CA LEU A 160 -5.95 -14.34 -13.52
C LEU A 160 -5.86 -12.87 -13.85
N SER A 161 -4.81 -12.45 -14.54
CA SER A 161 -4.66 -11.05 -14.95
C SER A 161 -5.50 -10.68 -16.18
N TYR A 162 -5.91 -11.65 -17.00
CA TYR A 162 -6.82 -11.43 -18.11
C TYR A 162 -7.69 -12.66 -18.38
N ASN A 163 -8.96 -12.43 -18.73
CA ASN A 163 -9.90 -13.48 -19.12
C ASN A 163 -11.02 -12.92 -20.00
N LYS A 164 -11.21 -13.50 -21.19
CA LYS A 164 -12.31 -13.18 -22.13
C LYS A 164 -12.53 -11.67 -22.38
N GLY A 165 -11.45 -10.90 -22.56
CA GLY A 165 -11.52 -9.46 -22.88
C GLY A 165 -11.56 -8.55 -21.67
N LEU A 166 -11.55 -9.10 -20.45
CA LEU A 166 -11.47 -8.34 -19.21
C LEU A 166 -10.08 -8.52 -18.59
N CYS A 167 -9.57 -7.46 -17.98
CA CYS A 167 -8.32 -7.48 -17.20
C CYS A 167 -8.63 -7.46 -15.72
N SER A 168 -7.79 -8.06 -14.88
CA SER A 168 -7.85 -7.86 -13.43
C SER A 168 -6.49 -7.41 -12.87
N GLY A 169 -6.52 -6.60 -11.84
CA GLY A 169 -5.36 -6.04 -11.16
C GLY A 169 -5.10 -6.62 -9.77
N PHE A 170 -3.89 -6.36 -9.28
CA PHE A 170 -3.54 -6.49 -7.88
C PHE A 170 -3.00 -5.14 -7.45
N HIS A 171 -3.87 -4.21 -7.04
CA HIS A 171 -3.36 -2.89 -6.64
C HIS A 171 -2.81 -2.95 -5.23
N VAL A 172 -1.64 -2.34 -5.08
CA VAL A 172 -0.92 -2.27 -3.82
C VAL A 172 -1.10 -0.86 -3.30
N HIS A 173 -1.66 -0.74 -2.10
CA HIS A 173 -1.88 0.53 -1.44
C HIS A 173 -0.76 0.78 -0.44
N LEU A 174 -0.06 1.90 -0.59
CA LEU A 174 1.05 2.30 0.26
C LEU A 174 0.66 3.58 1.00
N GLY A 175 0.47 3.47 2.31
CA GLY A 175 0.15 4.62 3.16
C GLY A 175 1.44 5.31 3.61
N PHE A 176 1.62 6.56 3.19
CA PHE A 176 2.84 7.32 3.45
C PHE A 176 2.80 8.08 4.79
N PRO A 177 3.98 8.33 5.39
CA PRO A 177 4.16 9.39 6.38
C PRO A 177 3.58 10.72 5.87
N ILE A 178 2.93 11.47 6.75
CA ILE A 178 2.18 12.68 6.41
C ILE A 178 3.09 13.83 5.97
N GLU A 179 4.35 13.78 6.41
CA GLU A 179 5.43 14.69 6.07
C GLU A 179 5.62 14.73 4.54
N ILE A 180 5.56 13.57 3.88
CA ILE A 180 5.68 13.43 2.41
C ILE A 180 4.51 14.07 1.67
N LEU A 181 3.33 14.09 2.29
CA LEU A 181 2.09 14.58 1.68
C LEU A 181 1.81 16.05 2.01
N SER A 182 2.61 16.65 2.91
CA SER A 182 2.41 18.03 3.38
C SER A 182 3.06 19.09 2.48
N PHE A 183 3.77 18.68 1.42
CA PHE A 183 4.40 19.59 0.47
C PHE A 183 3.43 20.16 -0.56
N ALA A 184 3.94 21.07 -1.41
CA ALA A 184 3.20 21.55 -2.57
C ALA A 184 2.78 20.37 -3.46
N ALA A 185 1.54 20.38 -3.93
CA ALA A 185 0.95 19.27 -4.68
C ALA A 185 1.83 18.81 -5.86
N ASP A 186 2.41 19.75 -6.62
CA ASP A 186 3.28 19.45 -7.75
C ASP A 186 4.55 18.69 -7.35
N ASP A 187 5.14 19.02 -6.20
CA ASP A 187 6.35 18.38 -5.69
C ASP A 187 6.03 16.99 -5.16
N THR A 188 4.92 16.84 -4.43
CA THR A 188 4.40 15.52 -4.02
C THR A 188 4.14 14.64 -5.26
N HIS A 189 3.47 15.15 -6.29
CA HIS A 189 3.22 14.38 -7.51
C HIS A 189 4.51 13.96 -8.23
N LYS A 190 5.52 14.83 -8.32
CA LYS A 190 6.82 14.47 -8.92
C LYS A 190 7.52 13.37 -8.12
N PHE A 191 7.54 13.49 -6.79
CA PHE A 191 8.14 12.50 -5.91
C PHE A 191 7.43 11.15 -6.01
N ILE A 192 6.09 11.14 -5.94
CA ILE A 192 5.26 9.93 -6.12
C ILE A 192 5.50 9.32 -7.50
N ASN A 193 5.58 10.12 -8.55
CA ASN A 193 5.89 9.62 -9.88
C ASN A 193 7.27 8.94 -9.91
N ASN A 194 8.29 9.48 -9.23
CA ASN A 194 9.59 8.84 -9.14
C ASN A 194 9.51 7.50 -8.39
N ILE A 195 8.76 7.43 -7.29
CA ILE A 195 8.48 6.16 -6.58
C ILE A 195 7.84 5.13 -7.52
N VAL A 196 6.81 5.52 -8.27
CA VAL A 196 6.08 4.60 -9.16
C VAL A 196 6.99 4.03 -10.24
N TYR A 197 7.83 4.83 -10.90
CA TYR A 197 8.78 4.30 -11.88
C TYR A 197 9.86 3.40 -11.26
N THR A 198 10.26 3.68 -10.02
CA THR A 198 11.15 2.77 -9.30
C THR A 198 10.45 1.45 -8.96
N LEU A 199 9.17 1.49 -8.57
CA LEU A 199 8.34 0.29 -8.39
C LEU A 199 8.13 -0.47 -9.70
N ASP A 200 7.88 0.21 -10.83
CA ASP A 200 7.74 -0.44 -12.13
C ASP A 200 8.97 -1.26 -12.48
N TYR A 201 10.17 -0.72 -12.27
CA TYR A 201 11.42 -1.43 -12.58
C TYR A 201 11.74 -2.52 -11.55
N LEU A 202 11.67 -2.21 -10.24
CA LEU A 202 12.12 -3.13 -9.18
C LEU A 202 11.04 -4.12 -8.72
N VAL A 203 9.77 -3.89 -9.03
CA VAL A 203 8.64 -4.75 -8.65
C VAL A 203 7.88 -5.18 -9.89
N GLY A 204 7.48 -4.24 -10.75
CA GLY A 204 6.69 -4.52 -11.95
C GLY A 204 7.40 -5.51 -12.90
N ILE A 205 8.65 -5.25 -13.30
CA ILE A 205 9.38 -6.16 -14.20
C ILE A 205 9.57 -7.57 -13.59
N PRO A 206 10.04 -7.74 -12.33
CA PRO A 206 10.10 -9.06 -11.72
C PRO A 206 8.74 -9.79 -11.67
N THR A 207 7.67 -9.06 -11.38
CA THR A 207 6.31 -9.64 -11.25
C THR A 207 5.69 -10.00 -12.60
N LEU A 208 5.95 -9.21 -13.65
CA LEU A 208 5.55 -9.53 -15.02
C LEU A 208 6.16 -10.81 -15.57
N PHE A 209 7.34 -11.21 -15.09
CA PHE A 209 7.93 -12.47 -15.50
C PHE A 209 7.13 -13.67 -14.97
N ILE A 210 6.56 -13.52 -13.76
CA ILE A 210 5.78 -14.54 -13.06
C ILE A 210 4.34 -14.60 -13.60
N ASP A 211 3.76 -13.45 -13.90
CA ASP A 211 2.47 -13.36 -14.58
C ASP A 211 2.61 -13.81 -16.04
N LEU A 212 2.05 -14.99 -16.36
CA LEU A 212 2.17 -15.56 -17.70
C LEU A 212 1.26 -14.87 -18.72
N ASP A 213 0.33 -14.02 -18.28
CA ASP A 213 -0.61 -13.36 -19.18
C ASP A 213 -0.13 -12.00 -19.69
N ASP A 214 0.53 -12.04 -20.85
CA ASP A 214 1.05 -10.85 -21.49
C ASP A 214 -0.06 -9.91 -22.03
N ARG A 215 -1.31 -10.40 -22.17
CA ARG A 215 -2.39 -9.64 -22.84
C ARG A 215 -2.85 -8.45 -22.04
N ARG A 216 -2.84 -8.53 -20.71
CA ARG A 216 -3.16 -7.39 -19.83
C ARG A 216 -2.25 -6.20 -20.13
N ARG A 217 -0.95 -6.47 -20.34
CA ARG A 217 0.06 -5.42 -20.64
C ARG A 217 -0.26 -4.68 -21.94
N PHE A 218 -0.78 -5.39 -22.94
CA PHE A 218 -1.11 -4.81 -24.22
C PHE A 218 -2.54 -4.26 -24.27
N SER A 219 -3.32 -4.42 -23.20
CA SER A 219 -4.61 -3.76 -23.06
C SER A 219 -4.39 -2.25 -22.88
N LYS A 220 -5.16 -1.43 -23.60
CA LYS A 220 -5.04 0.03 -23.50
C LYS A 220 -5.61 0.60 -22.20
N GLU A 221 -6.22 -0.24 -21.38
CA GLU A 221 -7.17 0.21 -20.36
C GLU A 221 -6.60 0.15 -18.95
N TYR A 222 -5.63 -0.75 -18.67
CA TYR A 222 -5.26 -1.04 -17.30
C TYR A 222 -3.85 -1.58 -17.06
N GLY A 223 -3.20 -1.11 -16.00
CA GLY A 223 -1.97 -1.70 -15.47
C GLY A 223 -0.70 -1.39 -16.26
N ASN A 224 -0.67 -0.25 -16.93
CA ASN A 224 0.50 0.20 -17.67
C ASN A 224 1.61 0.69 -16.73
N PRO A 225 2.89 0.64 -17.16
CA PRO A 225 3.97 1.25 -16.42
C PRO A 225 3.74 2.75 -16.20
N GLY A 226 3.80 3.16 -14.93
CA GLY A 226 3.49 4.50 -14.47
C GLY A 226 2.04 4.69 -14.03
N ASP A 227 1.20 3.65 -14.08
CA ASP A 227 -0.20 3.75 -13.64
C ASP A 227 -0.28 3.72 -12.11
N TYR A 228 -0.82 4.80 -11.56
CA TYR A 228 -1.13 4.91 -10.15
C TYR A 228 -2.34 5.80 -9.91
N ARG A 229 -2.92 5.69 -8.72
CA ARG A 229 -3.81 6.71 -8.17
C ARG A 229 -3.21 7.22 -6.87
N LEU A 230 -3.32 8.53 -6.66
CA LEU A 230 -2.92 9.17 -5.41
C LEU A 230 -4.18 9.74 -4.78
N ASN A 231 -4.48 9.30 -3.56
CA ASN A 231 -5.50 9.93 -2.73
C ASN A 231 -4.81 10.68 -1.56
N MET A 232 -5.59 11.23 -0.62
CA MET A 232 -5.05 12.08 0.45
C MET A 232 -3.99 11.40 1.33
N ARG A 233 -3.89 10.06 1.37
CA ARG A 233 -2.96 9.34 2.28
C ARG A 233 -2.28 8.11 1.68
N THR A 234 -2.81 7.55 0.59
CA THR A 234 -2.31 6.32 0.01
C THR A 234 -1.99 6.50 -1.47
N LEU A 235 -0.89 5.88 -1.89
CA LEU A 235 -0.58 5.58 -3.27
C LEU A 235 -1.12 4.20 -3.60
N GLU A 236 -2.01 4.14 -4.57
CA GLU A 236 -2.47 2.92 -5.19
C GLU A 236 -1.58 2.66 -6.42
N TYR A 237 -0.68 1.67 -6.30
CA TYR A 237 0.18 1.20 -7.38
C TYR A 237 -0.54 0.09 -8.16
N ARG A 238 -0.78 0.32 -9.46
CA ARG A 238 -1.76 -0.46 -10.25
C ARG A 238 -1.14 -1.40 -11.29
N THR A 239 0.18 -1.35 -11.44
CA THR A 239 0.92 -2.14 -12.42
C THR A 239 0.79 -3.66 -12.23
N PRO A 240 0.79 -4.25 -11.01
CA PRO A 240 0.70 -5.70 -10.85
C PRO A 240 -0.67 -6.28 -11.27
N GLY A 241 -0.67 -7.48 -11.86
CA GLY A 241 -1.88 -8.17 -12.31
C GLY A 241 -2.50 -9.08 -11.26
N GLY A 242 -3.80 -9.38 -11.39
CA GLY A 242 -4.54 -10.20 -10.43
C GLY A 242 -4.04 -11.64 -10.25
N TYR A 243 -3.19 -12.14 -11.15
CA TYR A 243 -2.55 -13.46 -10.99
C TYR A 243 -1.77 -13.62 -9.68
N HIS A 244 -1.28 -12.53 -9.08
CA HIS A 244 -0.58 -12.59 -7.79
C HIS A 244 -1.47 -13.08 -6.63
N LEU A 245 -2.80 -13.05 -6.77
CA LEU A 245 -3.76 -13.62 -5.82
C LEU A 245 -3.84 -15.16 -5.89
N ALA A 246 -3.23 -15.80 -6.90
CA ALA A 246 -3.35 -17.25 -7.12
C ALA A 246 -2.72 -18.11 -6.01
N SER A 247 -1.83 -17.54 -5.19
CA SER A 247 -1.28 -18.22 -4.02
C SER A 247 -0.75 -17.23 -2.96
N PRO A 248 -0.68 -17.63 -1.68
CA PRO A 248 -0.16 -16.76 -0.62
C PRO A 248 1.29 -16.37 -0.87
N SER A 249 2.12 -17.28 -1.41
CA SER A 249 3.53 -16.99 -1.69
C SER A 249 3.68 -15.89 -2.74
N LEU A 250 2.91 -15.95 -3.84
CA LEU A 250 2.92 -14.91 -4.88
C LEU A 250 2.44 -13.55 -4.36
N THR A 251 1.40 -13.56 -3.53
CA THR A 251 0.88 -12.36 -2.89
C THR A 251 1.90 -11.78 -1.91
N GLN A 252 2.46 -12.61 -1.03
CA GLN A 252 3.48 -12.21 -0.06
C GLN A 252 4.71 -11.63 -0.74
N GLU A 253 5.18 -12.25 -1.83
CA GLU A 253 6.34 -11.76 -2.60
C GLU A 253 6.07 -10.37 -3.18
N LEU A 254 4.94 -10.17 -3.87
CA LEU A 254 4.56 -8.87 -4.43
C LEU A 254 4.48 -7.78 -3.34
N LEU A 255 3.77 -8.07 -2.25
CA LEU A 255 3.58 -7.13 -1.14
C LEU A 255 4.91 -6.81 -0.44
N SER A 256 5.76 -7.81 -0.23
CA SER A 256 7.06 -7.64 0.41
C SER A 256 7.99 -6.80 -0.45
N LEU A 257 8.11 -7.10 -1.74
CA LEU A 257 8.93 -6.31 -2.67
C LEU A 257 8.47 -4.84 -2.70
N SER A 258 7.17 -4.62 -2.86
CA SER A 258 6.58 -3.27 -2.89
C SER A 258 6.88 -2.49 -1.61
N PHE A 259 6.61 -3.09 -0.45
CA PHE A 259 6.82 -2.47 0.85
C PHE A 259 8.28 -2.09 1.06
N SER A 260 9.20 -2.98 0.69
CA SER A 260 10.62 -2.82 0.96
C SER A 260 11.32 -1.84 0.04
N VAL A 261 10.95 -1.82 -1.24
CA VAL A 261 11.39 -0.78 -2.18
C VAL A 261 10.96 0.59 -1.67
N VAL A 262 9.68 0.74 -1.30
CA VAL A 262 9.15 2.04 -0.83
C VAL A 262 9.76 2.44 0.52
N SER A 263 9.92 1.50 1.45
CA SER A 263 10.61 1.75 2.73
C SER A 263 12.03 2.27 2.50
N SER A 264 12.77 1.66 1.57
CA SER A 264 14.13 2.08 1.21
C SER A 264 14.14 3.49 0.59
N ILE A 265 13.17 3.79 -0.29
CA ILE A 265 13.01 5.12 -0.89
C ILE A 265 12.71 6.16 0.17
N ILE A 266 11.77 5.91 1.08
CA ILE A 266 11.40 6.83 2.15
C ILE A 266 12.62 7.14 3.02
N LYS A 267 13.33 6.11 3.50
CA LYS A 267 14.53 6.27 4.33
C LYS A 267 15.61 7.08 3.61
N THR A 268 15.91 6.72 2.36
CA THR A 268 16.94 7.43 1.57
C THR A 268 16.52 8.88 1.29
N SER A 269 15.24 9.10 1.01
CA SER A 269 14.71 10.43 0.72
C SER A 269 14.72 11.31 1.95
N GLU A 270 14.39 10.78 3.13
CA GLU A 270 14.52 11.47 4.40
C GLU A 270 15.94 11.98 4.63
N GLU A 271 16.95 11.12 4.41
CA GLU A 271 18.37 11.50 4.50
C GLU A 271 18.74 12.60 3.50
N LEU A 272 18.37 12.45 2.21
CA LEU A 272 18.71 13.39 1.14
C LEU A 272 18.01 14.74 1.31
N THR A 273 16.78 14.73 1.81
CA THR A 273 15.97 15.94 2.03
C THR A 273 16.22 16.59 3.38
N ARG A 274 17.12 16.02 4.20
CA ARG A 274 17.41 16.43 5.57
C ARG A 274 16.13 16.47 6.39
N ASN A 275 15.51 15.31 6.56
CA ASN A 275 14.22 15.11 7.22
C ASN A 275 13.11 15.95 6.59
N TRP A 276 12.95 15.83 5.27
CA TRP A 276 11.84 16.48 4.54
C TRP A 276 11.89 18.02 4.61
N THR A 277 13.05 18.63 4.88
CA THR A 277 13.17 20.10 4.88
C THR A 277 13.40 20.70 3.50
N ASN A 278 13.93 19.90 2.56
CA ASN A 278 14.18 20.30 1.18
C ASN A 278 13.93 19.15 0.21
N MET A 279 12.79 19.17 -0.49
CA MET A 279 12.42 18.11 -1.44
C MET A 279 13.24 18.10 -2.74
N LYS A 280 13.92 19.19 -3.11
CA LYS A 280 14.61 19.31 -4.41
C LYS A 280 15.46 18.09 -4.80
N PRO A 281 16.24 17.46 -3.90
CA PRO A 281 17.06 16.29 -4.23
C PRO A 281 16.28 15.05 -4.66
N VAL A 282 14.97 14.96 -4.37
CA VAL A 282 14.14 13.78 -4.68
C VAL A 282 13.08 14.04 -5.74
N LEU A 283 12.99 15.28 -6.24
CA LEU A 283 12.06 15.65 -7.32
C LEU A 283 12.57 15.25 -8.70
N ASP A 284 13.88 15.20 -8.90
CA ASP A 284 14.48 14.71 -10.14
C ASP A 284 14.64 13.18 -10.10
N PHE A 285 14.19 12.52 -11.18
CA PHE A 285 14.33 11.09 -11.31
C PHE A 285 15.80 10.65 -11.46
N SER A 286 16.69 11.54 -11.90
CA SER A 286 18.13 11.23 -12.02
C SER A 286 18.73 10.73 -10.69
N SER A 287 18.32 11.32 -9.56
CA SER A 287 18.78 10.91 -8.23
C SER A 287 18.35 9.49 -7.86
N PHE A 288 17.13 9.09 -8.25
CA PHE A 288 16.65 7.72 -8.08
C PHE A 288 17.39 6.75 -9.01
N ARG A 289 17.63 7.15 -10.26
CA ARG A 289 18.38 6.33 -11.22
C ARG A 289 19.78 6.03 -10.75
N GLU A 290 20.50 7.03 -10.29
CA GLU A 290 21.85 6.84 -9.77
C GLU A 290 21.84 5.94 -8.54
N ARG A 291 20.93 6.20 -7.59
CA ARG A 291 20.88 5.47 -6.33
C ARG A 291 20.48 4.00 -6.48
N TYR A 292 19.51 3.71 -7.34
CA TYR A 292 18.95 2.37 -7.54
C TYR A 292 19.38 1.73 -8.86
N ASN A 293 20.38 2.30 -9.55
CA ASN A 293 20.86 1.85 -10.85
C ASN A 293 19.72 1.62 -11.87
N LEU A 294 18.80 2.58 -11.97
CA LEU A 294 17.59 2.44 -12.80
C LEU A 294 17.83 2.94 -14.24
N PRO A 295 17.20 2.31 -15.24
CA PRO A 295 17.04 2.90 -16.56
C PRO A 295 16.24 4.21 -16.49
N ASP A 296 16.27 5.00 -17.57
CA ASP A 296 15.38 6.15 -17.68
C ASP A 296 13.90 5.72 -17.84
N LYS A 297 12.97 6.64 -17.57
CA LYS A 297 11.53 6.36 -17.60
C LYS A 297 11.04 5.81 -18.95
N LYS A 298 11.60 6.25 -20.07
CA LYS A 298 11.24 5.78 -21.41
C LYS A 298 11.73 4.34 -21.60
N SER A 299 12.95 4.05 -21.18
CA SER A 299 13.51 2.69 -21.19
C SER A 299 12.70 1.73 -20.32
N ILE A 300 12.31 2.12 -19.10
CA ILE A 300 11.44 1.31 -18.23
C ILE A 300 10.15 0.95 -18.97
N ARG A 301 9.46 1.93 -19.55
CA ARG A 301 8.24 1.67 -20.35
C ARG A 301 8.50 0.73 -21.52
N SER A 302 9.61 0.90 -22.23
CA SER A 302 9.96 0.03 -23.37
C SER A 302 10.11 -1.43 -22.94
N ILE A 303 10.72 -1.69 -21.78
CA ILE A 303 10.93 -3.04 -21.25
C ILE A 303 9.59 -3.74 -20.93
N PHE A 304 8.58 -3.00 -20.46
CA PHE A 304 7.25 -3.58 -20.21
C PHE A 304 6.57 -4.15 -21.45
N TYR A 305 6.93 -3.63 -22.63
CA TYR A 305 6.37 -4.05 -23.91
C TYR A 305 7.35 -4.87 -24.74
N SER A 306 8.52 -5.23 -24.20
CA SER A 306 9.51 -6.06 -24.89
C SER A 306 9.13 -7.53 -24.84
N ASP A 307 9.89 -8.35 -25.56
CA ASP A 307 9.77 -9.81 -25.46
C ASP A 307 10.24 -10.33 -24.09
N ARG A 308 9.90 -11.58 -23.79
CA ARG A 308 10.24 -12.23 -22.51
C ARG A 308 11.74 -12.41 -22.28
N ASN A 309 12.56 -12.51 -23.32
CA ASN A 309 14.00 -12.64 -23.17
C ASN A 309 14.61 -11.32 -22.69
N GLU A 310 14.14 -10.19 -23.21
CA GLU A 310 14.54 -8.86 -22.74
C GLU A 310 14.06 -8.61 -21.30
N ILE A 311 12.79 -8.92 -21.00
CA ILE A 311 12.24 -8.84 -19.63
C ILE A 311 13.07 -9.68 -18.66
N SER A 312 13.43 -10.91 -19.04
CA SER A 312 14.24 -11.82 -18.20
C SER A 312 15.60 -11.20 -17.86
N LYS A 313 16.30 -10.61 -18.84
CA LYS A 313 17.59 -9.95 -18.61
C LYS A 313 17.47 -8.76 -17.67
N GLU A 314 16.44 -7.94 -17.84
CA GLU A 314 16.20 -6.78 -16.97
C GLU A 314 15.73 -7.18 -15.57
N ARG A 315 14.98 -8.28 -15.45
CA ARG A 315 14.60 -8.88 -14.17
C ARG A 315 15.83 -9.27 -13.36
N GLU A 316 16.83 -9.92 -13.96
CA GLU A 316 18.06 -10.30 -13.24
C GLU A 316 18.82 -9.06 -12.73
N LYS A 317 18.85 -7.97 -13.51
CA LYS A 317 19.42 -6.69 -13.06
C LYS A 317 18.63 -6.11 -11.88
N ALA A 318 17.30 -6.10 -11.96
CA ALA A 318 16.43 -5.63 -10.89
C ALA A 318 16.62 -6.45 -9.60
N ILE A 319 16.74 -7.79 -9.70
CA ILE A 319 17.02 -8.66 -8.55
C ILE A 319 18.34 -8.28 -7.87
N ASN A 320 19.41 -8.04 -8.64
CA ASN A 320 20.68 -7.62 -8.06
C ASN A 320 20.56 -6.29 -7.29
N VAL A 321 19.76 -5.34 -7.78
CA VAL A 321 19.47 -4.09 -7.06
C VAL A 321 18.66 -4.36 -5.78
N LEU A 322 17.67 -5.25 -5.85
CA LEU A 322 16.86 -5.64 -4.69
C LEU A 322 17.71 -6.29 -3.60
N GLU A 323 18.66 -7.16 -3.96
CA GLU A 323 19.61 -7.74 -2.99
C GLU A 323 20.46 -6.66 -2.32
N ALA A 324 20.88 -5.61 -3.05
CA ALA A 324 21.60 -4.48 -2.46
C ALA A 324 20.72 -3.65 -1.50
N ILE A 325 19.43 -3.47 -1.83
CA ILE A 325 18.45 -2.79 -0.95
C ILE A 325 18.31 -3.54 0.39
N LYS A 326 18.36 -4.88 0.39
CA LYS A 326 18.33 -5.70 1.63
C LYS A 326 19.41 -5.26 2.61
N THR A 327 20.62 -5.00 2.11
CA THR A 327 21.76 -4.63 2.94
C THR A 327 21.59 -3.25 3.58
N ILE A 328 20.95 -2.30 2.89
CA ILE A 328 20.77 -0.91 3.35
C ILE A 328 19.81 -0.81 4.54
N ASN A 329 18.82 -1.69 4.60
CA ASN A 329 17.79 -1.62 5.64
C ASN A 329 18.22 -2.23 6.98
N GLY A 330 19.41 -2.86 7.07
CA GLY A 330 19.97 -3.39 8.32
C GLY A 330 19.21 -4.59 8.91
N GLU A 331 17.96 -4.79 8.52
CA GLU A 331 17.23 -6.03 8.65
C GLU A 331 17.36 -6.79 7.31
N PRO A 332 17.72 -8.09 7.30
CA PRO A 332 17.52 -8.88 6.10
C PRO A 332 16.06 -8.69 5.67
N LEU A 333 15.80 -8.54 4.37
CA LEU A 333 14.43 -8.74 3.91
C LEU A 333 13.99 -10.06 4.52
N ARG A 334 12.94 -10.04 5.36
CA ARG A 334 12.31 -11.22 5.96
C ARG A 334 11.61 -12.00 4.85
N TYR A 335 12.41 -12.41 3.89
CA TYR A 335 12.11 -13.30 2.81
C TYR A 335 13.09 -14.45 2.98
N SER A 336 12.78 -15.30 3.96
CA SER A 336 13.10 -16.71 3.79
C SER A 336 11.85 -17.34 3.15
N PRO A 337 11.96 -18.03 2.01
CA PRO A 337 10.91 -18.92 1.51
C PRO A 337 10.39 -19.92 2.56
N GLU A 338 11.11 -20.13 3.66
CA GLU A 338 10.70 -20.94 4.81
C GLU A 338 9.69 -20.21 5.71
N GLN A 339 9.70 -18.87 5.78
CA GLN A 339 8.70 -18.09 6.55
C GLN A 339 7.32 -18.05 5.88
N THR A 340 7.25 -18.21 4.56
CA THR A 340 6.00 -18.45 3.83
C THR A 340 5.36 -19.82 4.12
N GLN A 341 5.98 -20.65 4.97
CA GLN A 341 5.44 -21.92 5.44
C GLN A 341 4.76 -21.80 6.80
N ASN A 342 4.10 -20.68 7.15
CA ASN A 342 3.14 -20.75 8.26
C ASN A 342 2.09 -21.80 7.86
N PRO A 343 2.08 -22.99 8.50
CA PRO A 343 1.27 -24.11 8.02
C PRO A 343 -0.21 -23.76 8.06
N GLU A 344 -0.62 -22.91 9.00
CA GLU A 344 -2.00 -22.45 9.15
C GLU A 344 -2.43 -21.52 8.01
N ILE A 345 -1.60 -20.57 7.58
CA ILE A 345 -1.90 -19.69 6.43
C ILE A 345 -1.95 -20.51 5.15
N LEU A 346 -0.98 -21.41 4.98
CA LEU A 346 -0.93 -22.30 3.84
C LEU A 346 -2.14 -23.24 3.84
N GLU A 347 -2.49 -23.84 4.98
CA GLU A 347 -3.64 -24.71 5.15
C GLU A 347 -4.96 -23.96 4.91
N ASN A 348 -5.14 -22.75 5.43
CA ASN A 348 -6.31 -21.91 5.18
C ASN A 348 -6.47 -21.61 3.68
N TRP A 349 -5.38 -21.23 3.02
CA TRP A 349 -5.41 -20.96 1.57
C TRP A 349 -5.55 -22.24 0.75
N LEU A 350 -4.95 -23.36 1.16
CA LEU A 350 -5.08 -24.68 0.53
C LEU A 350 -6.49 -25.26 0.73
N ASN A 351 -7.13 -25.01 1.87
CA ASN A 351 -8.51 -25.36 2.17
C ASN A 351 -9.50 -24.49 1.36
N ALA A 352 -9.11 -23.26 1.01
CA ALA A 352 -9.79 -22.51 -0.05
C ALA A 352 -9.48 -23.08 -1.46
N LYS A 353 -8.27 -23.61 -1.66
CA LYS A 353 -7.77 -24.17 -2.93
C LYS A 353 -8.36 -25.53 -3.29
N THR A 354 -8.93 -26.27 -2.35
CA THR A 354 -9.62 -27.53 -2.66
C THR A 354 -10.77 -27.34 -3.64
N HIS A 355 -11.22 -26.10 -3.92
CA HIS A 355 -12.18 -25.82 -4.98
C HIS A 355 -11.82 -24.79 -6.06
N CYS A 356 -10.89 -23.84 -5.88
CA CYS A 356 -10.65 -22.76 -6.87
C CYS A 356 -9.26 -22.10 -6.70
N LEU A 357 -8.73 -21.46 -7.76
CA LEU A 357 -7.44 -20.70 -7.86
C LEU A 357 -6.23 -21.38 -8.53
N ARG A 358 -6.36 -22.55 -9.16
CA ARG A 358 -5.40 -22.98 -10.21
C ARG A 358 -6.13 -23.34 -11.50
N TYR A 359 -5.76 -22.67 -12.57
CA TYR A 359 -6.03 -23.12 -13.93
C TYR A 359 -5.17 -24.37 -14.15
N HIS A 360 -5.76 -25.57 -14.03
CA HIS A 360 -5.05 -26.77 -14.43
C HIS A 360 -5.05 -26.84 -15.96
N GLU A 361 -3.86 -26.62 -16.54
CA GLU A 361 -3.50 -27.03 -17.89
C GLU A 361 -3.75 -28.54 -18.05
N LYS A 362 -4.93 -28.89 -18.55
CA LYS A 362 -5.19 -30.15 -19.25
C LYS A 362 -6.29 -29.87 -20.26
N GLU A 363 -5.90 -29.41 -21.44
CA GLU A 363 -6.55 -29.65 -22.73
C GLU A 363 -5.82 -28.82 -23.80
N SER A 364 -4.62 -29.28 -24.14
CA SER A 364 -3.99 -29.08 -25.44
C SER A 364 -3.68 -30.46 -26.01
#